data_AF-A0A015X9T3-F1
#
_entry.id   AF-A0A015X9T3-F1
#
_cell.length_a   1.000
_cell.length_b   1.000
_cell.length_c   1.000
_cell.angle_alpha   90.00
_cell.angle_beta   90.00
_cell.angle_gamma   90.00
#
_symmetry.space_group_name_H-M   'P 1'
#
loop_
_entity.id
_entity.type
_entity.pdbx_description
1 polymer ?
#
loop_
_entity_poly.entity_id
_entity_poly.type
_entity_poly.pdbx_seq_one_letter_code
_entity_poly.pdbx_strand_id
1 'polypeptide(L)'
;MKTKISNWLIRLAEKINPQERLSSIERVDNYEAKKLGICLARTKKEIKDYRKKKKLDEGWSNRKADEMLIRELKNEVRQSINNSINQRGLVEYSVEKVGDELHVTGEIKVYIKKESHESSNR
;
A
#
# COMPACT_ATOMS: atom_id res chain seq x y z
N MET A 1 2.36 -7.85 -25.66
CA MET A 1 1.89 -6.47 -25.33
C MET A 1 2.11 -6.08 -23.88
N LYS A 2 1.70 -6.89 -22.89
CA LYS A 2 1.83 -6.58 -21.45
C LYS A 2 3.28 -6.28 -21.00
N THR A 3 4.26 -6.96 -21.57
CA THR A 3 5.70 -6.75 -21.32
C THR A 3 6.21 -5.37 -21.74
N LYS A 4 5.73 -4.82 -22.86
CA LYS A 4 6.14 -3.49 -23.33
C LYS A 4 5.63 -2.37 -22.42
N ILE A 5 4.40 -2.49 -21.93
CA ILE A 5 3.80 -1.53 -20.98
C ILE A 5 4.50 -1.62 -19.63
N SER A 6 4.76 -2.83 -19.12
CA SER A 6 5.49 -3.04 -17.86
C SER A 6 6.91 -2.44 -17.92
N ASN A 7 7.66 -2.67 -19.00
CA ASN A 7 9.00 -2.12 -19.16
C ASN A 7 8.99 -0.59 -19.31
N TRP A 8 7.95 -0.05 -19.93
CA TRP A 8 7.77 1.40 -20.05
C TRP A 8 7.47 2.05 -18.68
N LEU A 9 6.63 1.41 -17.85
CA LEU A 9 6.34 1.88 -16.49
C LEU A 9 7.57 1.81 -15.58
N ILE A 10 8.40 0.76 -15.71
CA ILE A 10 9.67 0.65 -14.96
C ILE A 10 10.61 1.80 -15.32
N ARG A 11 10.81 2.06 -16.63
CA ARG A 11 11.62 3.20 -17.10
C ARG A 11 11.07 4.55 -16.67
N LEU A 12 9.75 4.68 -16.60
CA LEU A 12 9.09 5.89 -16.12
C LEU A 12 9.35 6.11 -14.62
N ALA A 13 9.27 5.04 -13.82
CA ALA A 13 9.56 5.08 -12.39
C ALA A 13 11.04 5.46 -12.13
N GLU A 14 11.98 4.82 -12.83
CA GLU A 14 13.41 5.16 -12.79
C GLU A 14 13.68 6.63 -13.14
N LYS A 15 12.93 7.18 -14.11
CA LYS A 15 13.09 8.57 -14.54
C LYS A 15 12.52 9.58 -13.53
N ILE A 16 11.45 9.22 -12.83
CA ILE A 16 10.78 10.10 -11.86
C ILE A 16 11.53 10.09 -10.52
N ASN A 17 12.07 8.94 -10.11
CA ASN A 17 12.82 8.82 -8.86
C ASN A 17 14.12 8.02 -9.06
N PRO A 18 15.17 8.64 -9.63
CA PRO A 18 16.41 7.94 -9.96
C PRO A 18 17.19 7.42 -8.74
N GLN A 19 16.83 7.85 -7.52
CA GLN A 19 17.41 7.35 -6.28
C GLN A 19 16.75 6.05 -5.77
N GLU A 20 15.49 5.79 -6.13
CA GLU A 20 14.83 4.50 -5.90
C GLU A 20 15.22 3.52 -7.02
N ARG A 21 16.42 2.93 -6.92
CA ARG A 21 16.78 1.79 -7.76
C ARG A 21 15.91 0.59 -7.37
N LEU A 22 14.89 0.29 -8.17
CA LEU A 22 14.15 -0.98 -8.12
C LEU A 22 15.09 -2.10 -8.58
N SER A 23 16.00 -2.55 -7.73
CA SER A 23 17.05 -3.53 -8.06
C SER A 23 16.52 -4.95 -8.26
N SER A 24 15.32 -5.27 -7.77
CA SER A 24 14.74 -6.60 -7.86
C SER A 24 13.20 -6.59 -7.89
N ILE A 25 12.61 -6.36 -9.06
CA ILE A 25 11.29 -6.95 -9.31
C ILE A 25 11.56 -8.40 -9.74
N GLU A 26 11.81 -9.29 -8.77
CA GLU A 26 11.75 -10.72 -9.06
C GLU A 26 10.32 -11.02 -9.54
N ARG A 27 10.17 -11.26 -10.84
CA ARG A 27 8.95 -11.86 -11.39
C ARG A 27 8.94 -13.30 -10.92
N VAL A 28 8.30 -13.53 -9.78
CA VAL A 28 7.97 -14.87 -9.30
C VAL A 28 6.80 -15.36 -10.16
N ASP A 29 7.13 -16.08 -11.23
CA ASP A 29 6.14 -16.88 -11.96
C ASP A 29 5.56 -17.86 -10.94
N ASN A 30 4.24 -17.79 -10.68
CA ASN A 30 3.43 -18.54 -9.69
C ASN A 30 2.95 -17.80 -8.42
N TYR A 31 3.00 -16.47 -8.36
CA TYR A 31 2.40 -15.73 -7.23
C TYR A 31 0.98 -15.22 -7.53
N GLU A 32 -0.04 -15.74 -6.82
CA GLU A 32 -1.37 -15.11 -6.77
C GLU A 32 -1.40 -14.02 -5.69
N ALA A 33 -1.71 -12.79 -6.09
CA ALA A 33 -1.85 -11.67 -5.16
C ALA A 33 -3.07 -11.87 -4.23
N LYS A 34 -2.84 -12.34 -3.00
CA LYS A 34 -3.87 -12.39 -1.96
C LYS A 34 -4.08 -11.00 -1.37
N LYS A 35 -5.31 -10.50 -1.44
CA LYS A 35 -5.69 -9.20 -0.85
C LYS A 35 -5.90 -9.35 0.65
N LEU A 36 -5.09 -8.66 1.45
CA LEU A 36 -5.30 -8.47 2.89
C LEU A 36 -5.59 -7.00 3.13
N GLY A 37 -6.60 -6.68 3.95
CA GLY A 37 -7.00 -5.30 4.18
C GLY A 37 -7.97 -5.14 5.33
N ILE A 38 -8.27 -3.88 5.63
CA ILE A 38 -9.20 -3.46 6.67
C ILE A 38 -10.39 -2.73 6.05
N CYS A 39 -11.54 -2.81 6.70
CA CYS A 39 -12.75 -2.08 6.30
C CYS A 39 -13.13 -1.11 7.42
N LEU A 40 -13.25 0.18 7.08
CA LEU A 40 -13.82 1.19 7.98
C LEU A 40 -15.25 1.49 7.54
N ALA A 41 -16.20 1.12 8.37
CA ALA A 41 -17.60 1.40 8.14
C ALA A 41 -17.99 2.72 8.82
N ARG A 42 -18.82 3.52 8.15
CA ARG A 42 -19.51 4.67 8.75
C ARG A 42 -21.00 4.43 8.72
N THR A 43 -21.66 4.73 9.82
CA THR A 43 -23.11 4.63 9.97
C THR A 43 -23.82 5.73 9.19
N LYS A 44 -25.10 5.52 8.87
CA LYS A 44 -25.95 6.54 8.24
C LYS A 44 -25.99 7.85 9.05
N LYS A 45 -25.91 7.76 10.38
CA LYS A 45 -25.91 8.92 11.28
C LYS A 45 -24.64 9.74 11.12
N GLU A 46 -23.47 9.11 11.19
CA GLU A 46 -22.17 9.78 11.02
C GLU A 46 -22.04 10.47 9.66
N ILE A 47 -22.50 9.82 8.58
CA ILE A 47 -22.51 10.42 7.24
C ILE A 47 -23.40 11.67 7.21
N LYS A 48 -24.59 11.60 7.82
CA LYS A 48 -25.53 12.73 7.89
C LYS A 48 -24.95 13.89 8.70
N ASP A 49 -24.33 13.59 9.83
CA ASP A 49 -23.73 14.59 10.71
C ASP A 49 -22.52 15.26 10.04
N TYR A 50 -21.68 14.50 9.33
CA TYR A 50 -20.57 15.05 8.53
C TYR A 50 -21.07 16.03 7.46
N ARG A 51 -22.08 15.64 6.67
CA ARG A 51 -22.67 16.51 5.63
C ARG A 51 -23.24 17.79 6.23
N LYS A 52 -23.98 17.68 7.34
CA LYS A 52 -24.55 18.85 8.04
C LYS A 52 -23.45 19.81 8.48
N LYS A 53 -22.41 19.29 9.11
CA LYS A 53 -21.26 20.08 9.57
C LYS A 53 -20.60 20.81 8.40
N LYS A 54 -20.22 20.10 7.34
CA LYS A 54 -19.55 20.71 6.17
C LYS A 54 -20.42 21.67 5.38
N LYS A 55 -21.74 21.48 5.39
CA LYS A 55 -22.68 22.44 4.83
C LYS A 55 -22.71 23.75 5.63
N LEU A 56 -22.68 23.67 6.95
CA LEU A 56 -22.67 24.85 7.84
C LEU A 56 -21.33 25.59 7.80
N ASP A 57 -20.22 24.85 7.89
CA ASP A 57 -18.88 25.43 8.02
C ASP A 57 -18.36 25.97 6.68
N GLU A 58 -18.58 25.25 5.58
CA GLU A 58 -17.92 25.51 4.30
C GLU A 58 -18.90 25.64 3.11
N GLY A 59 -20.21 25.61 3.37
CA GLY A 59 -21.23 25.73 2.33
C GLY A 59 -21.26 24.56 1.33
N TRP A 60 -20.67 23.40 1.69
CA TRP A 60 -20.57 22.28 0.75
C TRP A 60 -21.94 21.69 0.40
N SER A 61 -22.10 21.29 -0.87
CA SER A 61 -23.20 20.42 -1.27
C SER A 61 -23.02 19.01 -0.70
N ASN A 62 -24.11 18.25 -0.57
CA ASN A 62 -24.04 16.87 -0.10
C ASN A 62 -23.08 16.02 -0.96
N ARG A 63 -23.05 16.25 -2.28
CA ARG A 63 -22.16 15.53 -3.19
C ARG A 63 -20.68 15.81 -2.87
N LYS A 64 -20.31 17.08 -2.70
CA LYS A 64 -18.93 17.46 -2.35
C LYS A 64 -18.53 16.90 -0.98
N ALA A 65 -19.44 16.94 0.00
CA ALA A 65 -19.20 16.35 1.31
C ALA A 65 -18.99 14.83 1.24
N ASP A 66 -19.75 14.11 0.42
CA ASP A 66 -19.55 12.67 0.22
C ASP A 66 -18.22 12.34 -0.44
N GLU A 67 -17.85 13.08 -1.49
CA GLU A 67 -16.57 12.91 -2.17
C GLU A 67 -15.38 13.12 -1.21
N MET A 68 -15.46 14.15 -0.36
CA MET A 68 -14.44 14.45 0.63
C MET A 68 -14.40 13.42 1.75
N LEU A 69 -15.56 12.98 2.27
CA LEU A 69 -15.64 11.93 3.27
C LEU A 69 -15.02 10.63 2.76
N ILE A 70 -15.30 10.23 1.50
CA ILE A 70 -14.70 9.05 0.88
C ILE A 70 -13.18 9.22 0.78
N ARG A 71 -12.68 10.41 0.41
CA ARG A 71 -11.25 10.70 0.34
C ARG A 71 -10.58 10.59 1.71
N GLU A 72 -11.20 11.16 2.75
CA GLU A 72 -10.71 11.08 4.13
C GLU A 72 -10.68 9.63 4.63
N LEU A 73 -11.76 8.86 4.41
CA LEU A 73 -11.82 7.44 4.77
C LEU A 73 -10.75 6.60 4.07
N LYS A 74 -10.53 6.83 2.76
CA LYS A 74 -9.45 6.16 2.02
C LYS A 74 -8.08 6.46 2.64
N ASN A 75 -7.87 7.69 3.10
CA ASN A 75 -6.62 8.07 3.75
C ASN A 75 -6.48 7.41 5.12
N GLU A 76 -7.55 7.36 5.91
CA GLU A 76 -7.59 6.69 7.22
C GLU A 76 -7.28 5.20 7.10
N VAL A 77 -7.90 4.50 6.14
CA VAL A 77 -7.61 3.10 5.82
C VAL A 77 -6.13 2.92 5.48
N ARG A 78 -5.57 3.77 4.60
CA ARG A 78 -4.16 3.71 4.22
C ARG A 78 -3.24 3.88 5.43
N GLN A 79 -3.50 4.87 6.28
CA GLN A 79 -2.68 5.13 7.46
C GLN A 79 -2.76 3.99 8.47
N SER A 80 -3.95 3.42 8.69
CA SER A 80 -4.12 2.27 9.58
C SER A 80 -3.38 1.03 9.08
N ILE A 81 -3.36 0.77 7.77
CA ILE A 81 -2.53 -0.30 7.17
C ILE A 81 -1.04 -0.02 7.43
N ASN A 82 -0.55 1.17 7.10
CA ASN A 82 0.86 1.54 7.30
C ASN A 82 1.28 1.43 8.77
N ASN A 83 0.45 1.92 9.69
CA ASN A 83 0.70 1.83 11.12
C ASN A 83 0.75 0.38 11.59
N SER A 84 -0.15 -0.47 11.09
CA SER A 84 -0.16 -1.89 11.43
C SER A 84 1.11 -2.61 10.92
N ILE A 85 1.57 -2.26 9.73
CA ILE A 85 2.83 -2.77 9.16
C ILE A 85 4.01 -2.36 10.04
N ASN A 86 4.10 -1.09 10.40
CA ASN A 86 5.19 -0.54 11.21
C ASN A 86 5.20 -1.09 12.64
N GLN A 87 4.05 -1.08 13.34
CA GLN A 87 3.92 -1.54 14.73
C GLN A 87 4.24 -3.03 14.90
N ARG A 88 3.99 -3.83 13.86
CA ARG A 88 4.28 -5.27 13.87
C ARG A 88 5.71 -5.60 13.41
N GLY A 89 6.54 -4.59 13.12
CA GLY A 89 7.91 -4.80 12.65
C GLY A 89 7.97 -5.59 11.34
N LEU A 90 6.96 -5.40 10.48
CA LEU A 90 6.90 -6.09 9.19
C LEU A 90 7.77 -5.44 8.11
N VAL A 91 8.37 -4.28 8.39
CA VAL A 91 9.36 -3.66 7.53
C VAL A 91 10.72 -3.80 8.19
N GLU A 92 11.67 -4.38 7.48
CA GLU A 92 13.08 -4.39 7.85
C GLU A 92 13.84 -3.37 7.01
N TYR A 93 14.77 -2.68 7.66
CA TYR A 93 15.65 -1.75 6.99
C TYR A 93 17.09 -2.24 7.12
N SER A 94 17.82 -2.23 6.01
CA SER A 94 19.28 -2.36 6.02
C SER A 94 19.89 -1.07 5.52
N VAL A 95 21.03 -0.69 6.12
CA VAL A 95 21.78 0.50 5.74
C VAL A 95 23.19 0.07 5.43
N GLU A 96 23.63 0.36 4.22
CA GLU A 96 24.96 -0.01 3.73
C GLU A 96 25.65 1.22 3.14
N LYS A 97 26.95 1.36 3.42
CA LYS A 97 27.78 2.39 2.80
C LYS A 97 28.48 1.78 1.59
N VAL A 98 28.17 2.26 0.39
CA VAL A 98 28.75 1.78 -0.87
C VAL A 98 29.56 2.91 -1.49
N GLY A 99 30.88 2.88 -1.29
CA GLY A 99 31.77 3.99 -1.66
C GLY A 99 31.44 5.25 -0.85
N ASP A 100 31.08 6.33 -1.55
CA ASP A 100 30.66 7.61 -0.95
C ASP A 100 29.13 7.73 -0.78
N GLU A 101 28.36 6.70 -1.15
CA GLU A 101 26.90 6.69 -1.05
C GLU A 101 26.40 5.93 0.19
N LEU A 102 25.28 6.40 0.75
CA LEU A 102 24.53 5.72 1.81
C LEU A 102 23.29 5.07 1.18
N HIS A 103 23.24 3.75 1.14
CA HIS A 103 22.11 2.98 0.63
C HIS A 103 21.23 2.56 1.80
N VAL A 104 19.92 2.81 1.68
CA VAL A 104 18.91 2.37 2.64
C VAL A 104 17.92 1.49 1.89
N THR A 105 17.88 0.21 2.23
CA THR A 105 16.96 -0.76 1.64
C THR A 105 15.84 -1.06 2.63
N GLY A 106 14.60 -1.09 2.17
CA GLY A 106 13.43 -1.47 2.96
C GLY A 106 12.77 -2.72 2.39
N GLU A 107 12.62 -3.76 3.20
CA GLU A 107 11.99 -5.02 2.82
C GLU A 107 10.73 -5.27 3.65
N ILE A 108 9.67 -5.81 3.05
CA ILE A 108 8.43 -6.15 3.75
C ILE A 108 8.36 -7.65 3.99
N LYS A 109 8.24 -8.07 5.25
CA LYS A 109 8.00 -9.46 5.65
C LYS A 109 6.62 -9.92 5.21
N VAL A 110 6.59 -10.94 4.36
CA VAL A 110 5.36 -11.62 3.94
C VAL A 110 5.42 -13.08 4.40
N TYR A 111 4.50 -13.47 5.28
CA TYR A 111 4.39 -14.85 5.74
C TYR A 111 3.51 -15.65 4.79
N ILE A 112 4.14 -16.53 4.00
CA ILE A 112 3.44 -17.48 3.14
C ILE A 112 3.43 -18.81 3.89
N LYS A 113 2.24 -19.42 4.04
CA LYS A 113 2.11 -20.77 4.61
C LYS A 113 2.94 -21.70 3.73
N LYS A 114 3.98 -22.34 4.31
CA LYS A 114 4.71 -23.39 3.61
C LYS A 114 3.69 -24.46 3.20
N GLU A 115 3.62 -24.75 1.91
CA GLU A 115 2.89 -25.94 1.46
C GLU A 115 3.49 -27.12 2.21
N SER A 116 2.63 -27.84 2.93
CA SER A 116 3.01 -29.08 3.57
C SER A 116 3.30 -30.09 2.46
N HIS A 117 4.53 -30.11 1.98
CA HIS A 117 5.11 -31.35 1.48
C HIS A 117 5.23 -32.27 2.69
N GLU A 118 4.10 -32.86 3.09
CA GLU A 118 4.12 -34.18 3.69
C GLU A 118 4.71 -35.09 2.61
N SER A 119 6.02 -35.29 2.69
CA SER A 119 6.69 -36.42 2.09
C SER A 119 6.00 -37.67 2.59
N SER A 120 5.04 -38.15 1.79
CA SER A 120 4.43 -39.46 1.92
C SER A 120 5.51 -40.50 1.64
N ASN A 121 6.35 -40.75 2.65
CA ASN A 121 7.12 -41.97 2.77
C ASN A 121 6.30 -42.92 3.65
N ARG A 122 5.42 -43.68 3.02
CA ARG A 122 4.93 -44.96 3.54
C ARG A 122 4.91 -45.98 2.41
#